data_AF-A0A7K3YF35-F1
#
_entry.id   AF-A0A7K3YF35-F1
#
_cell.length_a   1.000
_cell.length_b   1.000
_cell.length_c   1.000
_cell.angle_alpha   90.00
_cell.angle_beta   90.00
_cell.angle_gamma   90.00
#
_symmetry.space_group_name_H-M   'P 1'
#
loop_
_entity.id
_entity.type
_entity.pdbx_description
1 polymer ?
#
loop_
_entity_poly.entity_id
_entity_poly.type
_entity_poly.pdbx_seq_one_letter_code
_entity_poly.pdbx_strand_id
1 'polypeptide(L)' 'HLVLPENLAGSDTVMKFIAEEISRDSYVNVMAQYRPAWRVAEGGRSPVLAALQRPIITREYAYAVRCARENSLSRGFS' A
#
# COMPACT_ATOMS: atom_id res chain seq x y z
N HIS A 1 -3.09 5.97 -1.37
CA HIS A 1 -2.09 4.96 -1.03
C HIS A 1 -2.42 3.63 -1.71
N LEU A 2 -1.64 3.25 -2.72
CA LEU A 2 -1.79 1.97 -3.42
C LEU A 2 -1.08 0.88 -2.61
N VAL A 3 -1.80 -0.14 -2.16
CA VAL A 3 -1.23 -1.28 -1.44
C VAL A 3 -0.62 -2.23 -2.44
N LEU A 4 0.64 -2.62 -2.21
CA LEU A 4 1.36 -3.59 -3.02
C LEU A 4 1.71 -4.84 -2.19
N PRO A 5 1.86 -5.99 -2.84
CA PRO A 5 2.39 -7.20 -2.23
C PRO A 5 3.64 -6.96 -1.39
N GLU A 6 3.78 -7.67 -0.28
CA GLU A 6 4.96 -7.66 0.58
C GLU A 6 5.36 -6.27 1.12
N ASN A 7 4.37 -5.36 1.21
CA ASN A 7 4.58 -3.97 1.59
C ASN A 7 5.59 -3.22 0.69
N LEU A 8 5.67 -3.59 -0.59
CA LEU A 8 6.54 -2.89 -1.56
C LEU A 8 6.23 -1.39 -1.70
N ALA A 9 5.01 -0.96 -1.34
CA ALA A 9 4.61 0.44 -1.31
C ALA A 9 5.06 1.20 -0.05
N GLY A 10 5.66 0.53 0.93
CA GLY A 10 6.13 1.15 2.18
C GLY A 10 5.02 1.83 2.97
N SER A 11 3.91 1.13 3.23
CA SER A 11 2.71 1.71 3.83
C SER A 11 2.97 2.35 5.20
N ASP A 12 3.81 1.73 6.02
CA ASP A 12 4.29 2.24 7.29
C ASP A 12 5.00 3.59 7.14
N THR A 13 5.95 3.68 6.19
CA THR A 13 6.72 4.90 5.95
C THR A 13 5.84 6.01 5.39
N VAL A 14 4.99 5.69 4.41
CA VAL A 14 4.11 6.67 3.75
C VAL A 14 3.07 7.22 4.72
N MET A 15 2.42 6.37 5.53
CA MET A 15 1.41 6.84 6.49
C MET A 15 2.03 7.71 7.58
N LYS A 16 3.23 7.37 8.05
CA LYS A 16 3.98 8.19 9.00
C LYS A 16 4.31 9.56 8.40
N PHE A 17 4.84 9.60 7.18
CA PHE A 17 5.12 10.85 6.47
C PHE A 17 3.87 11.74 6.34
N ILE A 18 2.74 11.16 5.94
CA ILE A 18 1.49 11.94 5.81
C ILE A 18 1.07 12.51 7.16
N ALA A 19 1.17 11.74 8.24
CA ALA A 19 0.75 12.18 9.56
C ALA A 19 1.68 13.24 10.19
N GLU A 20 2.99 13.13 9.96
CA GLU A 20 4.01 14.00 10.57
C GLU A 20 4.28 15.26 9.74
N GLU A 21 4.37 15.12 8.41
CA GLU A 21 4.85 16.20 7.52
C GLU A 21 3.72 16.92 6.78
N ILE A 22 2.53 16.29 6.67
CA ILE A 22 1.37 16.90 5.99
C ILE A 22 0.30 17.30 7.00
N SER A 23 -0.42 16.33 7.55
CA SER A 23 -1.45 16.52 8.58
C SER A 23 -2.11 15.18 8.91
N ARG A 24 -2.46 14.98 10.18
CA ARG A 24 -3.28 13.85 10.65
C ARG A 24 -4.73 13.88 10.13
N ASP A 25 -5.20 15.04 9.71
CA ASP A 25 -6.57 15.24 9.17
C ASP A 25 -6.64 15.02 7.65
N SER A 26 -5.52 14.66 7.03
CA SER A 26 -5.44 14.34 5.60
C SER A 26 -6.38 13.20 5.24
N TYR A 27 -7.09 13.34 4.12
CA TYR A 27 -7.87 12.26 3.54
C TYR A 27 -6.94 11.32 2.77
N VAL A 28 -6.85 10.06 3.17
CA VAL A 28 -5.99 9.06 2.50
C VAL A 28 -6.86 7.95 1.96
N ASN A 29 -6.99 7.86 0.64
CA ASN A 29 -7.65 6.71 0.01
C ASN A 29 -6.70 5.49 0.04
N VAL A 30 -7.05 4.42 0.75
CA VAL A 30 -6.27 3.15 0.76
C VAL A 30 -6.90 2.17 -0.23
N MET A 31 -6.16 1.85 -1.29
CA MET A 31 -6.69 1.09 -2.41
C MET A 31 -5.81 -0.11 -2.75
N ALA A 32 -6.44 -1.19 -3.21
CA ALA A 32 -5.74 -2.39 -3.65
C ALA A 32 -4.94 -2.15 -4.94
N GLN A 33 -3.90 -2.96 -5.13
CA GLN A 33 -3.11 -2.99 -6.37
C GLN A 33 -4.01 -3.11 -7.61
N TYR A 34 -3.66 -2.38 -8.67
CA TYR A 34 -4.26 -2.57 -9.98
C TYR A 34 -3.94 -3.95 -10.57
N ARG A 35 -4.69 -4.36 -11.59
CA ARG A 35 -4.43 -5.61 -12.31
C ARG A 35 -2.97 -5.62 -12.84
N PRO A 36 -2.18 -6.67 -12.54
CA PRO A 36 -0.85 -6.83 -13.10
C PRO A 36 -0.87 -6.78 -14.64
N ALA A 37 0.01 -5.97 -15.24
CA ALA A 37 0.05 -5.73 -16.69
C ALA A 37 1.47 -5.43 -17.20
N TRP A 38 1.66 -5.49 -18.53
CA TRP A 38 2.93 -5.20 -19.20
C TRP A 38 4.09 -6.05 -18.64
N ARG A 39 5.26 -5.46 -18.38
CA ARG A 39 6.45 -6.11 -17.78
C ARG A 39 6.18 -6.90 -16.51
N VAL A 40 5.14 -6.54 -15.75
CA VAL A 40 4.73 -7.32 -14.57
C VAL A 40 4.14 -8.65 -15.04
N ALA A 41 3.28 -8.63 -16.05
CA ALA A 41 2.67 -9.83 -16.62
C ALA A 41 3.66 -10.71 -17.41
N GLU A 42 4.76 -10.15 -17.91
CA GLU A 42 5.78 -10.88 -18.66
C GLU A 42 6.59 -11.88 -17.81
N GLY A 43 6.56 -11.76 -16.48
CA GLY A 43 7.30 -12.67 -15.62
C GLY A 43 8.81 -12.40 -15.62
N GLY A 44 9.26 -11.44 -14.81
CA GLY A 44 10.69 -11.14 -14.67
C GLY A 44 11.39 -11.97 -13.59
N ARG A 45 12.71 -12.14 -13.70
CA ARG A 45 13.56 -12.72 -12.63
C ARG A 45 13.76 -11.78 -11.42
N SER A 46 13.31 -10.53 -11.52
CA SER A 46 13.38 -9.58 -10.42
C SER A 46 12.38 -9.98 -9.34
N PRO A 47 12.80 -10.12 -8.06
CA PRO A 47 11.91 -10.42 -6.94
C PRO A 47 10.73 -9.44 -6.85
N VAL A 48 10.95 -8.17 -7.16
CA VAL A 48 9.89 -7.14 -7.18
C VAL A 48 8.83 -7.45 -8.25
N LEU A 49 9.24 -7.83 -9.46
CA LEU A 49 8.30 -8.19 -10.52
C LEU A 49 7.57 -9.49 -10.21
N ALA A 50 8.21 -10.44 -9.52
CA ALA A 50 7.56 -11.65 -9.05
C ALA A 50 6.47 -11.35 -8.02
N ALA A 51 6.75 -10.50 -7.03
CA ALA A 51 5.77 -10.08 -6.03
C ALA A 51 4.57 -9.35 -6.66
N LEU A 52 4.80 -8.50 -7.66
CA LEU A 52 3.75 -7.71 -8.33
C LEU A 52 2.81 -8.53 -9.23
N GLN A 53 3.11 -9.80 -9.53
CA GLN A 53 2.33 -10.65 -10.43
C GLN A 53 1.03 -11.20 -9.83
N ARG A 54 0.83 -11.05 -8.53
CA ARG A 54 -0.38 -11.48 -7.83
C ARG A 54 -1.15 -10.28 -7.29
N PRO A 55 -2.47 -10.39 -7.10
CA PRO A 55 -3.20 -9.42 -6.29
C PRO A 55 -2.71 -9.42 -4.85
N ILE A 56 -3.03 -8.35 -4.12
CA ILE A 56 -2.83 -8.30 -2.69
C ILE A 56 -3.75 -9.28 -1.96
N ILE A 57 -3.30 -9.75 -0.79
CA ILE A 57 -4.13 -10.52 0.14
C ILE A 57 -4.71 -9.61 1.22
N THR A 58 -5.78 -10.07 1.89
CA THR A 58 -6.47 -9.33 2.95
C THR A 58 -5.51 -8.83 4.04
N ARG A 59 -4.50 -9.62 4.40
CA ARG A 59 -3.50 -9.23 5.41
C ARG A 59 -2.67 -8.02 4.99
N GLU A 60 -2.39 -7.86 3.70
CA GLU A 60 -1.60 -6.73 3.18
C GLU A 60 -2.41 -5.45 3.18
N TYR A 61 -3.69 -5.55 2.80
CA TYR A 61 -4.61 -4.41 2.93
C TYR A 61 -4.81 -4.00 4.39
N ALA A 62 -5.08 -4.97 5.27
CA ALA A 62 -5.26 -4.72 6.70
C ALA A 62 -4.01 -4.13 7.35
N TYR A 63 -2.81 -4.53 6.90
CA TYR A 63 -1.56 -3.93 7.34
C TYR A 63 -1.48 -2.44 6.99
N ALA A 64 -1.78 -2.06 5.74
CA ALA A 64 -1.76 -0.66 5.33
C ALA A 64 -2.77 0.21 6.12
N VAL A 65 -3.98 -0.33 6.37
CA VAL A 65 -4.98 0.34 7.22
C VAL A 65 -4.50 0.46 8.66
N ARG A 66 -3.86 -0.57 9.21
CA ARG A 66 -3.30 -0.53 10.56
C ARG A 66 -2.21 0.53 10.67
N CYS A 67 -1.28 0.62 9.71
CA CYS A 67 -0.26 1.66 9.68
C CYS A 67 -0.88 3.07 9.70
N ALA A 68 -1.98 3.28 8.98
CA ALA A 68 -2.68 4.55 8.98
C ALA A 68 -3.28 4.87 10.36
N ARG A 69 -3.94 3.89 10.99
CA ARG A 69 -4.51 4.02 12.36
C ARG A 69 -3.45 4.27 13.42
N GLU A 70 -2.32 3.56 13.37
CA GLU A 70 -1.19 3.74 14.31
C GLU A 70 -0.59 5.15 14.21
N ASN A 71 -0.68 5.79 13.03
CA ASN A 71 -0.26 7.17 12.80
C ASN A 71 -1.40 8.20 12.98
N SER A 72 -2.51 7.81 13.62
CA SER A 72 -3.67 8.67 13.91
C SER A 72 -4.37 9.25 12.67
N LEU A 73 -4.20 8.63 11.49
CA LEU A 73 -5.01 8.92 10.31
C LEU A 73 -6.36 8.19 10.45
N SER A 74 -7.45 8.86 10.06
CA SER A 74 -8.81 8.35 10.27
C SER A 74 -9.73 8.45 9.05
N ARG A 75 -9.32 9.13 7.97
CA ARG A 75 -10.17 9.46 6.83
C ARG A 75 -9.77 8.71 5.57
N GLY A 76 -10.76 8.13 4.87
CA GLY A 76 -10.59 7.54 3.55
C GLY A 76 -10.33 6.02 3.53
N PHE A 77 -10.48 5.35 4.67
CA PHE A 77 -10.39 3.90 4.82
C PHE A 77 -11.21 3.44 6.04
N SER A 78 -11.78 2.23 5.97
CA SER A 78 -12.62 1.62 7.02
C SER A 78 -12.09 0.25 7.40
#